data_AF-A0A4V2VJW9-F1
#
_entry.id   AF-A0A4V2VJW9-F1
#
_cell.length_a   1.000
_cell.length_b   1.000
_cell.length_c   1.000
_cell.angle_alpha   90.00
_cell.angle_beta   90.00
_cell.angle_gamma   90.00
#
_symmetry.space_group_name_H-M   'P 1'
#
loop_
_entity.id
_entity.type
_entity.pdbx_description
1 polymer ?
#
loop_
_entity_poly.entity_id
_entity_poly.type
_entity_poly.pdbx_seq_one_letter_code
_entity_poly.pdbx_strand_id
1 'polypeptide(L)'
;MMDETSQMGKEIRRITLALALVSCGISLMLFQGHFKDIGAGILIGALTGIIGFSMITHMSNTIELYGNPKAKGYSSYVKRYAIYTLIFALAAWRGVHVLALLAGMLLHKGAILIYVFLHRKED
;
A
#
# COMPACT_ATOMS: atom_id res chain seq x y z
N MET A 1 -14.04 -18.84 12.84
CA MET A 1 -14.44 -17.42 12.85
C MET A 1 -13.28 -16.64 12.24
N MET A 2 -13.43 -16.08 11.04
CA MET A 2 -12.33 -15.35 10.40
C MET A 2 -12.29 -13.95 11.04
N ASP A 3 -11.16 -13.60 11.68
CA ASP A 3 -10.92 -12.30 12.32
C ASP A 3 -11.33 -11.15 11.38
N GLU A 4 -12.19 -10.24 11.85
CA GLU A 4 -12.72 -9.09 11.09
C GLU A 4 -11.60 -8.28 10.44
N THR A 5 -10.46 -8.19 11.13
CA THR A 5 -9.23 -7.53 10.63
C THR A 5 -8.68 -8.20 9.37
N SER A 6 -8.76 -9.54 9.30
CA SER A 6 -8.34 -10.33 8.15
C SER A 6 -9.26 -10.14 6.95
N GLN A 7 -10.57 -10.02 7.19
CA GLN A 7 -11.55 -9.74 6.13
C GLN A 7 -11.34 -8.35 5.53
N MET A 8 -11.25 -7.33 6.37
CA MET A 8 -10.91 -5.96 5.96
C MET A 8 -9.65 -5.94 5.11
N GLY A 9 -8.56 -6.56 5.58
CA GLY A 9 -7.29 -6.55 4.86
C GLY A 9 -7.36 -7.24 3.49
N LYS A 10 -8.11 -8.35 3.37
CA LYS A 10 -8.33 -9.02 2.08
C LYS A 10 -9.12 -8.16 1.10
N GLU A 11 -10.08 -7.39 1.58
CA GLU A 11 -10.89 -6.52 0.73
C GLU A 11 -10.12 -5.29 0.25
N ILE A 12 -9.46 -4.58 1.16
CA ILE A 12 -8.58 -3.44 0.82
C ILE A 12 -7.51 -3.87 -0.19
N ARG A 13 -6.93 -5.07 -0.03
CA ARG A 13 -5.96 -5.61 -0.99
C ARG A 13 -6.58 -5.83 -2.37
N ARG A 14 -7.80 -6.37 -2.44
CA ARG A 14 -8.53 -6.56 -3.71
C ARG A 14 -8.81 -5.23 -4.40
N ILE A 15 -9.33 -4.23 -3.66
CA ILE A 15 -9.60 -2.89 -4.18
C ILE A 15 -8.30 -2.25 -4.68
N THR A 16 -7.21 -2.34 -3.90
CA THR A 16 -5.89 -1.81 -4.28
C THR A 16 -5.41 -2.39 -5.60
N LEU A 17 -5.48 -3.72 -5.75
CA LEU A 17 -5.04 -4.40 -6.97
C LEU A 17 -5.92 -4.03 -8.17
N ALA A 18 -7.24 -3.93 -7.98
CA ALA A 18 -8.15 -3.49 -9.03
C ALA A 18 -7.82 -2.06 -9.51
N LEU A 19 -7.63 -1.12 -8.58
CA LEU A 19 -7.24 0.25 -8.89
C LEU A 19 -5.87 0.32 -9.60
N ALA A 20 -4.91 -0.48 -9.14
CA ALA A 20 -3.57 -0.54 -9.74
C ALA A 20 -3.62 -1.09 -11.18
N LEU A 21 -4.41 -2.14 -11.44
CA LEU A 21 -4.60 -2.71 -12.77
C LEU A 21 -5.29 -1.73 -13.73
N VAL A 22 -6.36 -1.06 -13.28
CA VAL A 22 -7.03 -0.01 -14.06
C VAL A 22 -6.06 1.12 -14.38
N SER A 23 -5.28 1.57 -13.40
CA SER A 23 -4.27 2.63 -13.58
C SER A 23 -3.14 2.20 -14.51
N CYS A 24 -2.74 0.93 -14.49
CA CYS A 24 -1.80 0.38 -15.47
C CYS A 24 -2.39 0.40 -16.89
N GLY A 25 -3.65 -0.01 -17.06
CA GLY A 25 -4.35 0.06 -18.34
C GLY A 25 -4.41 1.49 -18.90
N ILE A 26 -4.77 2.47 -18.05
CA ILE A 26 -4.75 3.89 -18.42
C ILE A 26 -3.33 4.35 -18.80
N SER A 27 -2.32 3.95 -18.03
CA SER A 27 -0.92 4.32 -18.32
C SER A 27 -0.43 3.73 -19.65
N LEU A 28 -0.88 2.52 -20.01
CA LEU A 28 -0.55 1.90 -21.29
C LEU A 28 -1.15 2.69 -22.45
N MET A 29 -2.38 3.18 -22.31
CA MET A 29 -3.05 3.96 -23.35
C MET A 29 -2.41 5.35 -23.55
N LEU A 30 -2.04 6.02 -22.46
CA LEU A 30 -1.54 7.41 -22.48
C LEU A 30 -0.02 7.52 -22.67
N PHE A 31 0.75 6.55 -22.20
CA PHE A 31 2.22 6.61 -22.14
C PHE A 31 2.86 5.37 -22.77
N GLN A 32 2.42 5.00 -23.97
CA GLN A 32 2.85 3.76 -24.67
C GLN A 32 4.37 3.56 -24.67
N GLY A 33 5.16 4.62 -24.92
CA GLY A 33 6.63 4.56 -24.96
C GLY A 33 7.31 4.40 -23.59
N HIS A 34 6.61 4.69 -22.50
CA HIS A 34 7.15 4.65 -21.12
C HIS A 34 6.36 3.69 -20.21
N PHE A 35 5.50 2.85 -20.78
CA PHE A 35 4.65 1.95 -20.01
C PHE A 35 5.44 1.02 -19.09
N LYS A 36 6.61 0.55 -19.53
CA LYS A 36 7.45 -0.33 -18.71
C LYS A 36 7.83 0.34 -17.38
N ASP A 37 8.26 1.59 -17.43
CA ASP A 37 8.75 2.31 -16.24
C ASP A 37 7.59 2.83 -15.38
N ILE A 38 6.53 3.32 -16.02
CA ILE A 38 5.34 3.87 -15.34
C ILE A 38 4.48 2.75 -14.77
N GLY A 39 4.15 1.73 -15.56
CA GLY A 39 3.34 0.58 -15.13
C GLY A 39 4.02 -0.20 -14.01
N ALA A 40 5.34 -0.44 -14.11
CA ALA A 40 6.10 -1.03 -13.02
C ALA A 40 6.06 -0.17 -11.76
N GLY A 41 6.17 1.16 -11.90
CA GLY A 41 6.06 2.10 -10.77
C GLY A 41 4.72 2.02 -10.07
N ILE A 42 3.62 2.02 -10.81
CA ILE A 42 2.26 1.89 -10.25
C ILE A 42 2.13 0.59 -9.46
N LEU A 43 2.56 -0.54 -10.02
CA LEU A 43 2.46 -1.84 -9.36
C LEU A 43 3.34 -1.92 -8.11
N ILE A 44 4.61 -1.53 -8.21
CA ILE A 44 5.55 -1.55 -7.08
C ILE A 44 5.07 -0.63 -5.96
N GLY A 45 4.59 0.57 -6.29
CA GLY A 45 4.02 1.51 -5.33
C GLY A 45 2.82 0.94 -4.59
N ALA A 46 1.87 0.34 -5.32
CA ALA A 46 0.67 -0.26 -4.75
C ALA A 46 1.01 -1.46 -3.83
N LEU A 47 1.92 -2.33 -4.27
CA LEU A 47 2.41 -3.45 -3.46
C LEU A 47 3.14 -2.98 -2.20
N THR A 48 3.94 -1.92 -2.30
CA THR A 48 4.60 -1.30 -1.15
C THR A 48 3.57 -0.79 -0.14
N GLY A 49 2.48 -0.18 -0.62
CA GLY A 49 1.34 0.20 0.22
C GLY A 49 0.74 -0.99 0.98
N ILE A 50 0.48 -2.10 0.28
CA ILE A 50 -0.06 -3.33 0.87
C ILE A 50 0.88 -3.91 1.94
N ILE A 51 2.20 -3.93 1.68
CA ILE A 51 3.20 -4.36 2.66
C ILE A 51 3.12 -3.49 3.91
N GLY A 52 3.12 -2.17 3.72
CA GLY A 52 3.02 -1.20 4.79
C GLY A 52 1.75 -1.33 5.64
N PHE A 53 0.61 -1.57 5.00
CA PHE A 53 -0.64 -1.84 5.68
C PHE A 53 -0.60 -3.15 6.47
N SER A 54 -0.01 -4.20 5.91
CA SER A 54 0.18 -5.47 6.62
C SER A 54 1.06 -5.31 7.88
N MET A 55 2.06 -4.43 7.83
CA MET A 55 2.87 -4.08 9.00
C MET A 55 2.05 -3.32 10.05
N ILE A 56 1.14 -2.43 9.63
CA ILE A 56 0.26 -1.68 10.52
C ILE A 56 -0.71 -2.61 11.23
N THR A 57 -1.42 -3.47 10.48
CA THR A 57 -2.39 -4.40 11.07
C THR A 57 -1.71 -5.39 12.02
N HIS A 58 -0.56 -5.95 11.64
CA HIS A 58 0.21 -6.81 12.54
C HIS A 58 0.64 -6.07 13.82
N MET A 59 1.12 -4.83 13.69
CA MET A 59 1.48 -4.02 14.86
C MET A 59 0.27 -3.79 15.75
N SER A 60 -0.84 -3.32 15.20
CA SER A 60 -2.08 -3.06 15.96
C SER A 60 -2.57 -4.32 16.69
N ASN A 61 -2.51 -5.49 16.06
CA ASN A 61 -2.97 -6.74 16.65
C ASN A 61 -2.04 -7.31 17.73
N THR A 62 -0.80 -6.82 17.83
CA THR A 62 0.20 -7.35 18.77
C THR A 62 0.69 -6.33 19.79
N ILE A 63 0.28 -5.07 19.69
CA ILE A 63 0.88 -3.96 20.45
C ILE A 63 0.71 -4.12 21.97
N GLU A 64 -0.40 -4.70 22.42
CA GLU A 64 -0.72 -4.95 23.83
C GLU A 64 0.14 -6.05 24.47
N LEU A 65 0.75 -6.91 23.65
CA LEU A 65 1.61 -8.01 24.11
C LEU A 65 3.02 -7.53 24.50
N TYR A 66 3.35 -6.25 24.27
CA TYR A 66 4.67 -5.71 24.56
C TYR A 66 4.65 -4.91 25.86
N GLY A 67 5.65 -5.13 26.72
CA GLY A 67 5.83 -4.37 27.96
C GLY A 67 6.06 -2.86 27.77
N ASN A 68 6.39 -2.41 26.55
CA ASN A 68 6.42 -0.99 26.20
C ASN A 68 5.74 -0.72 24.83
N PRO A 69 4.41 -0.50 24.82
CA PRO A 69 3.63 -0.27 23.60
C PRO A 69 4.09 0.95 22.80
N LYS A 70 4.48 2.05 23.47
CA LYS A 70 4.94 3.29 22.82
C LYS A 70 6.22 3.07 22.02
N ALA A 71 7.22 2.45 22.64
CA ALA A 71 8.48 2.14 21.97
C ALA A 71 8.27 1.18 20.78
N LYS A 72 7.38 0.20 20.93
CA LYS A 72 7.03 -0.71 19.84
C LYS A 72 6.35 0.00 18.66
N GLY A 73 5.43 0.91 18.95
CA GLY A 73 4.76 1.74 17.95
C GLY A 73 5.76 2.58 17.15
N TYR A 74 6.68 3.25 17.85
CA TYR A 74 7.74 4.03 17.21
C TYR A 74 8.67 3.17 16.33
N SER A 75 9.15 2.04 16.85
CA SER A 75 10.01 1.13 16.07
C SER A 75 9.30 0.60 14.82
N SER A 76 8.02 0.25 14.93
CA SER A 76 7.22 -0.25 13.80
C SER A 76 6.99 0.85 12.76
N TYR A 77 6.80 2.09 13.19
CA TYR A 77 6.74 3.27 12.31
C TYR A 77 8.05 3.43 11.53
N VAL A 78 9.19 3.49 12.23
CA VAL A 78 10.51 3.67 11.59
C VAL A 78 10.80 2.54 10.60
N LYS A 79 10.55 1.29 10.98
CA LYS A 79 10.74 0.13 10.09
C LYS A 79 9.92 0.23 8.81
N ARG A 80 8.67 0.71 8.90
CA ARG A 80 7.79 0.87 7.73
C ARG A 80 8.35 1.87 6.73
N TYR A 81 8.77 3.04 7.21
CA TYR A 81 9.38 4.05 6.33
C TYR A 81 10.74 3.60 5.79
N ALA A 82 11.54 2.88 6.57
CA ALA A 82 12.79 2.29 6.07
C ALA A 82 12.53 1.30 4.92
N ILE A 83 11.50 0.46 5.03
CA ILE A 83 11.08 -0.46 3.95
C ILE A 83 10.58 0.31 2.73
N TYR A 84 9.76 1.35 2.92
CA TYR A 84 9.29 2.18 1.82
C TYR A 84 10.45 2.83 1.07
N THR A 85 11.37 3.45 1.80
CA THR A 85 12.57 4.09 1.24
C THR A 85 13.44 3.07 0.51
N LEU A 86 13.66 1.89 1.09
CA LEU A 86 14.45 0.84 0.45
C LEU A 86 13.83 0.39 -0.88
N ILE A 87 12.54 0.06 -0.89
CA ILE A 87 11.86 -0.39 -2.11
C ILE A 87 11.86 0.71 -3.17
N PHE A 88 11.56 1.95 -2.78
CA PHE A 88 11.50 3.08 -3.71
C PHE A 88 12.87 3.43 -4.26
N ALA A 89 13.91 3.42 -3.44
CA ALA A 89 15.29 3.67 -3.88
C ALA A 89 15.77 2.59 -4.86
N LEU A 90 15.51 1.31 -4.55
CA LEU A 90 15.86 0.21 -5.45
C LEU A 90 15.09 0.27 -6.78
N ALA A 91 13.79 0.59 -6.74
CA ALA A 91 12.99 0.74 -7.94
C ALA A 91 13.47 1.94 -8.80
N ALA A 92 13.69 3.10 -8.19
CA ALA A 92 14.20 4.28 -8.87
C ALA A 92 15.60 4.03 -9.47
N TRP A 93 16.48 3.32 -8.75
CA TRP A 93 17.80 2.94 -9.26
C TRP A 93 17.70 2.01 -10.49
N ARG A 94 16.65 1.20 -10.58
CA ARG A 94 16.34 0.38 -11.77
C ARG A 94 15.62 1.14 -12.89
N GLY A 95 15.48 2.46 -12.78
CA GLY A 95 14.86 3.31 -13.82
C GLY A 95 13.35 3.47 -13.70
N VAL A 96 12.72 2.96 -12.65
CA VAL A 96 11.28 3.10 -12.44
C VAL A 96 10.93 4.55 -12.09
N HIS A 97 9.87 5.08 -12.70
CA HIS A 97 9.48 6.47 -12.53
C HIS A 97 8.98 6.76 -11.10
N VAL A 98 9.61 7.71 -10.40
CA VAL A 98 9.32 8.01 -8.98
C VAL A 98 7.87 8.46 -8.76
N LEU A 99 7.32 9.29 -9.65
CA LEU A 99 5.91 9.70 -9.51
C LEU A 99 4.95 8.52 -9.70
N ALA A 100 5.33 7.50 -10.48
CA ALA A 100 4.51 6.32 -10.66
C ALA A 100 4.51 5.43 -9.40
N LEU A 101 5.66 5.32 -8.71
CA LEU A 101 5.76 4.69 -7.39
C LEU A 101 4.85 5.38 -6.37
N LEU A 102 4.88 6.72 -6.32
CA LEU A 102 4.03 7.50 -5.44
C LEU A 102 2.55 7.33 -5.80
N ALA A 103 2.20 7.38 -7.08
CA ALA A 103 0.84 7.15 -7.57
C ALA A 103 0.33 5.77 -7.14
N GLY A 104 1.11 4.71 -7.33
CA GLY A 104 0.76 3.37 -6.88
C GLY A 104 0.49 3.30 -5.37
N MET A 105 1.33 3.95 -4.56
CA MET A 105 1.14 4.01 -3.10
C MET A 105 -0.12 4.81 -2.72
N LEU A 106 -0.44 5.87 -3.47
CA LEU A 106 -1.68 6.63 -3.28
C LEU A 106 -2.93 5.82 -3.63
N LEU A 107 -2.88 4.96 -4.65
CA LEU A 107 -4.00 4.05 -4.96
C LEU A 107 -4.33 3.12 -3.79
N HIS A 108 -3.31 2.64 -3.07
CA HIS A 108 -3.54 1.85 -1.87
C HIS A 108 -4.20 2.68 -0.74
N LYS A 109 -3.76 3.93 -0.53
CA LYS A 109 -4.41 4.84 0.42
C LYS A 109 -5.87 5.13 0.01
N GLY A 110 -6.10 5.32 -1.28
CA GLY A 110 -7.44 5.46 -1.85
C GLY A 110 -8.31 4.23 -1.61
N ALA A 111 -7.75 3.02 -1.75
CA ALA A 111 -8.46 1.77 -1.48
C ALA A 111 -8.92 1.66 -0.02
N ILE A 112 -8.10 2.12 0.93
CA ILE A 112 -8.49 2.18 2.36
C ILE A 112 -9.69 3.13 2.53
N LEU A 113 -9.64 4.33 1.92
CA LEU A 113 -10.75 5.28 2.00
C LEU A 113 -12.03 4.72 1.37
N ILE A 114 -11.94 4.11 0.19
CA ILE A 114 -13.09 3.46 -0.47
C ILE A 114 -13.69 2.40 0.44
N TYR A 115 -12.86 1.53 1.03
CA TYR A 115 -13.35 0.51 1.97
C TYR A 115 -14.11 1.14 3.15
N VAL A 116 -13.54 2.19 3.76
CA VAL A 116 -14.18 2.92 4.88
C VAL A 116 -15.50 3.55 4.44
N PHE A 117 -15.58 4.14 3.25
CA PHE A 117 -16.82 4.71 2.73
C PHE A 117 -17.88 3.64 2.45
N LEU A 118 -17.50 2.50 1.88
CA LEU A 118 -18.44 1.39 1.59
C LEU A 118 -19.00 0.73 2.86
N HIS A 119 -18.22 0.73 3.94
CA HIS A 119 -18.59 0.11 5.22
C HIS A 119 -19.00 1.15 6.27
N ARG A 120 -19.12 2.43 5.89
CA ARG A 120 -19.63 3.46 6.77
C ARG A 120 -21.08 3.09 7.08
N LYS A 121 -21.36 2.71 8.32
CA LYS A 121 -22.72 2.68 8.82
C LYS A 121 -23.22 4.12 8.79
N GLU A 122 -24.25 4.38 8.00
CA GLU A 122 -24.98 5.64 8.09
C GLU A 122 -25.57 5.69 9.51
N ASP A 123 -25.11 6.65 10.31
CA ASP A 123 -25.76 7.05 11.55
C ASP A 123 -27.08 7.78 11.24
#